data_AF-A0A816C964-F1
#
_entry.id   AF-A0A816C964-F1
#
_cell.length_a   1.000
_cell.length_b   1.000
_cell.length_c   1.000
_cell.angle_alpha   90.00
_cell.angle_beta   90.00
_cell.angle_gamma   90.00
#
_symmetry.space_group_name_H-M   'P 1'
#
loop_
_entity.id
_entity.type
_entity.pdbx_description
1 polymer ?
#
loop_
_entity_poly.entity_id
_entity_poly.type
_entity_poly.pdbx_seq_one_letter_code
_entity_poly.pdbx_strand_id
1 'polypeptide(L)'
;MATNQQQTIDEQLRVLKERFPQVDESKLACLCRRHNGNIEQVAARLAKRESRMNKFDSLETRFGPNLTALQQECPSIQSMKRGRLLKTMERYGGDVDQVRKFAQKVEARHHREGEHGCVSRHQHREELKTKY
;
A
#
# COMPACT_ATOMS: atom_id res chain seq x y z
N MET A 1 10.56 -1.72 -27.03
CA MET A 1 10.79 -1.19 -25.66
C MET A 1 12.15 -1.62 -25.08
N ALA A 2 12.70 -2.81 -25.40
CA ALA A 2 14.00 -3.27 -24.86
C ALA A 2 15.24 -2.49 -25.35
N THR A 3 15.15 -1.75 -26.45
CA THR A 3 16.28 -1.08 -27.10
C THR A 3 16.84 0.10 -26.31
N ASN A 4 16.00 0.83 -25.56
CA ASN A 4 16.42 2.04 -24.84
C ASN A 4 17.15 1.71 -23.51
N GLN A 5 16.76 0.60 -22.87
CA GLN A 5 17.41 0.12 -21.65
C GLN A 5 18.81 -0.44 -21.93
N GLN A 6 18.95 -1.21 -23.01
CA GLN A 6 20.25 -1.74 -23.40
C GLN A 6 21.21 -0.61 -23.76
N GLN A 7 20.76 0.40 -24.50
CA GLN A 7 21.54 1.61 -24.80
C GLN A 7 21.99 2.36 -23.54
N THR A 8 21.14 2.45 -22.52
CA THR A 8 21.48 3.09 -21.24
C THR A 8 22.54 2.29 -20.48
N ILE A 9 22.42 0.96 -20.45
CA ILE A 9 23.41 0.08 -19.82
C ILE A 9 24.75 0.16 -20.53
N ASP A 10 24.76 0.18 -21.86
CA ASP A 10 25.97 0.21 -22.67
C ASP A 10 26.72 1.55 -22.51
N GLU A 11 26.00 2.67 -22.44
CA GLU A 11 26.61 3.99 -22.17
C GLU A 11 27.20 4.07 -20.76
N GLN A 12 26.47 3.59 -19.75
CA GLN A 12 26.99 3.51 -18.37
C GLN A 12 28.22 2.60 -18.26
N LEU A 13 28.22 1.48 -18.99
CA LEU A 13 29.34 0.57 -19.06
C LEU A 13 30.55 1.24 -19.70
N ARG A 14 30.37 2.01 -20.78
CA ARG A 14 31.44 2.77 -21.44
C ARG A 14 32.11 3.74 -20.46
N VAL A 15 31.30 4.55 -19.77
CA VAL A 15 31.80 5.53 -18.78
C VAL A 15 32.51 4.86 -17.61
N LEU A 16 31.99 3.74 -17.10
CA LEU A 16 32.62 3.00 -15.99
C LEU A 16 33.92 2.33 -16.41
N LYS A 17 34.01 1.82 -17.63
CA LYS A 17 35.26 1.26 -18.18
C LYS A 17 36.33 2.33 -18.35
N GLU A 18 35.97 3.50 -18.86
CA GLU A 18 36.91 4.63 -18.99
C GLU A 18 37.45 5.07 -17.63
N ARG A 19 36.62 5.02 -16.58
CA ARG A 19 37.02 5.37 -15.20
C ARG A 19 37.75 4.27 -14.45
N PHE A 20 37.47 3.01 -14.75
CA PHE A 20 37.99 1.84 -14.03
C PHE A 20 38.47 0.76 -15.02
N PRO A 21 39.51 1.04 -15.83
CA PRO A 21 39.99 0.11 -16.86
C PRO A 21 40.50 -1.22 -16.31
N GLN A 22 40.91 -1.24 -15.04
CA GLN A 22 41.40 -2.43 -14.33
C GLN A 22 40.29 -3.37 -13.84
N VAL A 23 39.02 -2.95 -13.90
CA VAL A 23 37.89 -3.77 -13.44
C VAL A 23 37.33 -4.56 -14.60
N ASP A 24 37.13 -5.86 -14.38
CA ASP A 24 36.53 -6.77 -15.35
C ASP A 24 35.18 -6.23 -15.86
N GLU A 25 35.06 -6.12 -17.18
CA GLU A 25 33.88 -5.64 -17.88
C GLU A 25 32.61 -6.41 -17.49
N SER A 26 32.69 -7.72 -17.30
CA SER A 26 31.54 -8.54 -16.92
C SER A 26 31.02 -8.17 -15.52
N LYS A 27 31.92 -7.78 -14.61
CA LYS A 27 31.56 -7.29 -13.28
C LYS A 27 30.90 -5.91 -13.36
N LEU A 28 31.44 -5.00 -14.18
CA LEU A 28 30.83 -3.70 -14.44
C LEU A 28 29.43 -3.85 -15.07
N ALA A 29 29.29 -4.71 -16.06
CA ALA A 29 28.01 -4.99 -16.72
C ALA A 29 26.97 -5.57 -15.75
N CYS A 30 27.40 -6.49 -14.87
CA CYS A 30 26.55 -7.05 -13.83
C CYS A 30 26.08 -5.98 -12.83
N LEU A 31 26.97 -5.07 -12.43
CA LEU A 31 26.64 -3.95 -11.56
C LEU A 31 25.67 -2.97 -12.22
N CYS A 32 25.88 -2.58 -13.49
CA CYS A 32 24.95 -1.73 -14.24
C CYS A 32 23.56 -2.35 -14.33
N ARG A 33 23.48 -3.63 -14.71
CA ARG A 33 22.19 -4.36 -14.79
C ARG A 33 21.49 -4.42 -13.44
N ARG A 34 22.21 -4.71 -12.36
CA ARG A 34 21.64 -4.75 -11.00
C ARG A 34 21.15 -3.37 -10.55
N HIS A 35 21.94 -2.32 -10.79
CA HIS A 35 21.59 -0.96 -10.43
C HIS A 35 20.34 -0.48 -11.16
N ASN A 36 20.29 -0.67 -12.48
CA ASN A 36 19.13 -0.29 -13.28
C ASN A 36 17.88 -1.11 -12.92
N GLY A 37 18.04 -2.41 -12.66
CA GLY A 37 16.95 -3.24 -12.15
C GLY A 37 16.41 -2.74 -10.80
N ASN A 38 17.26 -2.25 -9.91
CA ASN A 38 16.82 -1.65 -8.65
C ASN A 38 16.06 -0.34 -8.87
N ILE A 39 16.55 0.53 -9.77
CA ILE A 39 15.87 1.78 -10.14
C ILE A 39 14.47 1.48 -10.67
N GLU A 40 14.34 0.51 -11.58
CA GLU A 40 13.06 0.10 -12.16
C GLU A 40 12.09 -0.42 -11.10
N GLN A 41 12.57 -1.22 -10.15
CA GLN A 41 11.74 -1.69 -9.04
C GLN A 41 11.24 -0.54 -8.17
N VAL A 42 12.10 0.45 -7.89
CA VAL A 42 11.70 1.65 -7.14
C VAL A 42 10.67 2.46 -7.95
N ALA A 43 10.91 2.69 -9.24
CA ALA A 43 9.99 3.40 -10.13
C ALA A 43 8.62 2.72 -10.18
N ALA A 44 8.57 1.39 -10.34
CA ALA A 44 7.32 0.63 -10.34
C ALA A 44 6.56 0.73 -9.00
N ARG A 45 7.28 0.71 -7.87
CA ARG A 45 6.68 0.91 -6.54
C ARG A 45 6.12 2.32 -6.37
N LEU A 46 6.81 3.34 -6.88
CA LEU A 46 6.34 4.73 -6.86
C LEU A 46 5.10 4.91 -7.73
N ALA A 47 5.10 4.40 -8.97
CA ALA A 47 3.93 4.45 -9.85
C ALA A 47 2.71 3.76 -9.22
N LYS A 48 2.91 2.61 -8.57
CA LYS A 48 1.83 1.93 -7.83
C LYS A 48 1.33 2.75 -6.64
N ARG A 49 2.22 3.47 -5.94
CA ARG A 49 1.85 4.36 -4.84
C ARG A 49 1.03 5.55 -5.36
N GLU A 50 1.48 6.18 -6.43
CA GLU A 50 0.80 7.30 -7.08
C GLU A 50 -0.60 6.92 -7.54
N SER A 51 -0.75 5.78 -8.25
CA SER A 51 -2.05 5.26 -8.64
C SER A 51 -3.00 5.06 -7.44
N ARG A 52 -2.48 4.56 -6.31
CA ARG A 52 -3.28 4.40 -5.08
C ARG A 52 -3.69 5.74 -4.48
N MET A 53 -2.83 6.75 -4.54
CA MET A 53 -3.10 8.10 -4.06
C MET A 53 -4.16 8.77 -4.94
N ASN A 54 -3.99 8.73 -6.26
CA ASN A 54 -4.97 9.27 -7.21
C ASN A 54 -6.34 8.60 -7.06
N LYS A 55 -6.38 7.28 -6.80
CA LYS A 55 -7.63 6.59 -6.49
C LYS A 55 -8.25 7.11 -5.18
N PHE A 56 -7.45 7.34 -4.15
CA PHE A 56 -7.93 7.89 -2.89
C PHE A 56 -8.50 9.30 -3.09
N ASP A 57 -7.78 10.17 -3.80
CA ASP A 57 -8.21 11.54 -4.08
C ASP A 57 -9.52 11.55 -4.89
N SER A 58 -9.65 10.68 -5.89
CA SER A 58 -10.90 10.52 -6.64
C SER A 58 -12.08 10.12 -5.74
N LEU A 59 -11.87 9.20 -4.79
CA LEU A 59 -12.91 8.82 -3.84
C LEU A 59 -13.23 9.95 -2.86
N GLU A 60 -12.23 10.70 -2.42
CA GLU A 60 -12.38 11.85 -1.54
C GLU A 60 -13.18 12.96 -2.24
N THR A 61 -12.89 13.27 -3.51
CA THR A 61 -13.68 14.22 -4.31
C THR A 61 -15.12 13.75 -4.47
N ARG A 62 -15.35 12.46 -4.74
CA ARG A 62 -16.68 11.93 -5.03
C ARG A 62 -17.56 11.75 -3.79
N PHE A 63 -16.98 11.28 -2.69
CA PHE A 63 -17.72 10.84 -1.51
C PHE A 63 -17.36 11.58 -0.22
N GLY A 64 -16.28 12.35 -0.21
CA GLY A 64 -15.78 13.08 0.95
C GLY A 64 -16.82 13.98 1.62
N PRO A 65 -17.60 14.79 0.89
CA PRO A 65 -18.65 15.63 1.49
C PRO A 65 -19.71 14.81 2.23
N ASN A 66 -20.25 13.76 1.59
CA ASN A 66 -21.25 12.87 2.19
C ASN A 66 -20.68 12.12 3.39
N LEU A 67 -19.41 11.71 3.32
CA LEU A 67 -18.75 11.06 4.43
C LEU A 67 -18.55 12.00 5.62
N THR A 68 -18.17 13.24 5.36
CA THR A 68 -18.01 14.26 6.39
C THR A 68 -19.34 14.57 7.07
N ALA A 69 -20.43 14.72 6.30
CA ALA A 69 -21.78 14.89 6.85
C ALA A 69 -22.19 13.69 7.73
N LEU A 70 -21.98 12.47 7.24
CA LEU A 70 -22.25 11.26 8.01
C LEU A 70 -21.44 11.20 9.32
N GLN A 71 -20.18 11.64 9.31
CA GLN A 71 -19.32 11.68 10.50
C GLN A 71 -19.74 12.76 11.51
N GLN A 72 -20.45 13.80 11.08
CA GLN A 72 -21.05 14.79 11.97
C GLN A 72 -22.34 14.26 12.59
N GLU A 73 -23.19 13.58 11.82
CA GLU A 73 -24.42 12.95 12.30
C GLU A 73 -24.17 11.73 13.20
N CYS A 74 -23.11 10.98 12.93
CA CYS A 74 -22.76 9.74 13.62
C CYS A 74 -21.30 9.80 14.11
N PRO A 75 -21.05 10.39 15.30
CA PRO A 75 -19.69 10.56 15.83
C PRO A 75 -18.93 9.24 16.02
N SER A 76 -19.64 8.13 16.22
CA SER A 76 -19.04 6.80 16.41
C SER A 76 -18.12 6.39 15.23
N ILE A 77 -18.51 6.80 14.01
CA ILE A 77 -17.82 6.53 12.76
C ILE A 77 -16.49 7.28 12.64
N GLN A 78 -16.25 8.32 13.44
CA GLN A 78 -15.01 9.11 13.43
C GLN A 78 -13.78 8.29 13.84
N SER A 79 -13.97 7.24 14.65
CA SER A 79 -12.90 6.32 15.06
C SER A 79 -12.36 5.46 13.90
N MET A 80 -13.09 5.38 12.78
CA MET A 80 -12.73 4.54 11.64
C MET A 80 -11.81 5.27 10.67
N LYS A 81 -10.85 4.53 10.10
CA LYS A 81 -9.96 5.06 9.06
C LYS A 81 -10.76 5.57 7.86
N ARG A 82 -10.60 6.86 7.52
CA ARG A 82 -11.29 7.54 6.40
C ARG A 82 -11.25 6.75 5.09
N GLY A 83 -10.07 6.27 4.69
CA GLY A 83 -9.93 5.47 3.46
C GLY A 83 -10.66 4.14 3.45
N ARG A 84 -11.01 3.58 4.61
CA ARG A 84 -11.89 2.40 4.68
C ARG A 84 -13.33 2.80 4.39
N LEU A 85 -13.79 3.91 4.93
CA LEU A 85 -15.15 4.42 4.73
C LEU A 85 -15.38 4.85 3.28
N LEU A 86 -14.43 5.57 2.67
CA LEU A 86 -14.50 5.93 1.24
C LEU A 86 -14.59 4.72 0.32
N LYS A 87 -13.85 3.65 0.61
CA LYS A 87 -13.95 2.38 -0.13
C LYS A 87 -15.29 1.68 0.10
N THR A 88 -15.84 1.78 1.31
CA THR A 88 -17.19 1.26 1.60
C THR A 88 -18.24 2.05 0.82
N MET A 89 -18.12 3.39 0.76
CA MET A 89 -18.96 4.24 -0.08
C MET A 89 -18.85 3.85 -1.56
N GLU A 90 -17.64 3.64 -2.08
CA GLU A 90 -17.43 3.15 -3.45
C GLU A 90 -18.18 1.83 -3.71
N ARG A 91 -18.08 0.87 -2.79
CA ARG A 91 -18.73 -0.45 -2.92
C ARG A 91 -20.26 -0.38 -2.94
N TYR A 92 -20.83 0.55 -2.20
CA TYR A 92 -22.27 0.74 -2.12
C TYR A 92 -22.76 1.91 -2.98
N GLY A 93 -21.96 2.36 -3.96
CA GLY A 93 -22.37 3.40 -4.90
C GLY A 93 -22.61 4.78 -4.27
N GLY A 94 -22.13 5.01 -3.05
CA GLY A 94 -22.36 6.24 -2.28
C GLY A 94 -23.55 6.17 -1.32
N ASP A 95 -24.21 5.02 -1.15
CA ASP A 95 -25.29 4.84 -0.18
C ASP A 95 -24.78 5.00 1.27
N VAL A 96 -25.18 6.10 1.89
CA VAL A 96 -24.78 6.52 3.23
C VAL A 96 -25.35 5.59 4.30
N ASP A 97 -26.56 5.04 4.10
CA ASP A 97 -27.19 4.14 5.07
C ASP A 97 -26.48 2.79 5.13
N GLN A 98 -26.01 2.29 3.99
CA GLN A 98 -25.18 1.06 3.96
C GLN A 98 -23.83 1.26 4.66
N VAL A 99 -23.24 2.46 4.52
CA VAL A 99 -21.99 2.82 5.20
C VAL A 99 -22.22 2.95 6.71
N ARG A 100 -23.34 3.53 7.13
CA ARG A 100 -23.76 3.63 8.53
C ARG A 100 -23.94 2.24 9.15
N LYS A 101 -24.69 1.35 8.51
CA LYS A 101 -24.88 -0.05 8.94
C LYS A 101 -23.55 -0.80 9.03
N PHE A 102 -22.66 -0.58 8.07
CA PHE A 102 -21.32 -1.16 8.08
C PHE A 102 -20.50 -0.68 9.29
N ALA A 103 -20.52 0.63 9.58
CA ALA A 103 -19.78 1.19 10.71
C ALA A 103 -20.29 0.65 12.05
N GLN A 104 -21.60 0.63 12.26
CA GLN A 104 -22.24 0.05 13.44
C GLN A 104 -21.87 -1.43 13.63
N LYS A 105 -21.84 -2.21 12.55
CA LYS A 105 -21.41 -3.62 12.60
C LYS A 105 -19.95 -3.78 13.01
N VAL A 106 -19.08 -2.88 12.57
CA VAL A 106 -17.65 -2.90 12.93
C VAL A 106 -17.45 -2.53 14.39
N GLU A 107 -18.13 -1.51 14.88
CA GLU A 107 -18.12 -1.11 16.29
C GLU A 107 -18.64 -2.22 17.20
N ALA A 108 -19.81 -2.80 16.87
CA ALA A 108 -20.39 -3.90 17.63
C ALA A 108 -19.45 -5.11 17.72
N ARG A 109 -18.63 -5.34 16.70
CA ARG A 109 -17.60 -6.38 16.71
C ARG A 109 -16.43 -6.02 17.63
N HIS A 110 -15.96 -4.78 17.57
CA HIS A 110 -14.88 -4.31 18.47
C HIS A 110 -15.29 -4.35 19.93
N HIS A 111 -16.53 -4.01 20.27
CA HIS A 111 -17.06 -4.18 21.63
C HIS A 111 -17.05 -5.64 22.07
N ARG A 112 -17.55 -6.56 21.24
CA ARG A 112 -17.51 -8.01 21.56
C ARG A 112 -16.10 -8.58 21.68
N GLU A 113 -15.15 -8.11 20.86
CA GLU A 113 -13.74 -8.52 20.92
C GLU A 113 -12.98 -7.87 22.10
N GLY A 114 -13.48 -6.75 22.63
CA GLY A 114 -13.00 -6.15 23.88
C GLY A 114 -13.53 -6.86 25.13
N GLU A 115 -14.76 -7.38 25.08
CA GLU A 115 -15.38 -8.15 26.16
C GLU A 115 -14.93 -9.61 26.20
N HIS A 116 -14.74 -10.23 25.03
CA HIS A 116 -14.09 -11.53 24.91
C HIS A 116 -12.60 -11.32 24.66
N GLY A 117 -11.83 -11.24 25.75
CA GLY A 117 -10.37 -11.12 25.73
C GLY A 117 -9.75 -11.93 24.60
N CYS A 118 -9.36 -11.23 23.55
CA CYS A 118 -8.67 -11.80 22.40
C CYS A 118 -7.31 -12.31 22.90
N VAL A 119 -7.19 -13.62 23.10
CA VAL A 119 -5.88 -14.26 23.10
C VAL A 119 -5.30 -13.92 21.73
N SER A 120 -4.30 -13.05 21.72
CA SER A 120 -3.66 -12.61 20.49
C SER A 120 -3.21 -13.87 19.73
N ARG A 121 -3.32 -13.88 18.39
CA ARG A 121 -2.76 -14.98 17.59
C ARG A 121 -1.30 -15.24 17.92
N HIS A 122 -0.61 -14.23 18.44
CA HIS A 122 0.73 -14.37 18.98
C HIS A 122 0.77 -15.21 20.27
N GLN A 123 -0.10 -14.96 21.25
CA GLN A 123 -0.21 -15.76 22.48
C GLN A 123 -0.61 -17.20 22.19
N HIS A 124 -1.61 -17.43 21.32
CA HIS A 124 -1.98 -18.78 20.92
C HIS A 124 -0.83 -19.53 20.21
N ARG A 125 -0.02 -18.80 19.44
CA ARG A 125 1.18 -19.34 18.79
C ARG A 125 2.31 -19.65 19.79
N GLU A 126 2.47 -18.86 20.85
CA GLU A 126 3.44 -19.15 21.91
C GLU A 126 2.97 -20.31 22.80
N GLU A 127 1.67 -20.41 23.11
CA GLU A 127 1.09 -21.54 23.86
C GLU A 127 1.22 -22.88 23.13
N LEU A 128 1.18 -22.89 21.80
CA LEU A 128 1.40 -24.09 21.02
C LEU A 128 2.88 -24.54 21.03
N LYS A 129 3.82 -23.62 21.24
CA LYS A 129 5.26 -23.95 21.34
C LYS A 129 5.66 -24.52 22.69
N THR A 130 4.88 -24.27 23.75
CA THR A 130 5.17 -24.79 25.10
C THR A 130 4.48 -26.12 25.39
N LYS A 131 3.63 -26.59 24.47
CA LYS A 131 2.90 -27.88 24.59
C LYS A 131 3.56 -29.06 23.87
N TYR A 132 4.70 -28.83 23.22
CA TYR A 132 5.55 -29.85 22.57
C TYR A 132 7.02 -29.53 22.85
#